data_AF-A0A7J5VQK3-F1
#
_entry.id   AF-A0A7J5VQK3-F1
#
_cell.length_a   1.000
_cell.length_b   1.000
_cell.length_c   1.000
_cell.angle_alpha   90.00
_cell.angle_beta   90.00
_cell.angle_gamma   90.00
#
_symmetry.space_group_name_H-M   'P 1'
#
loop_
_entity.id
_entity.type
_entity.pdbx_description
1 polymer ?
#
loop_
_entity_poly.entity_id
_entity_poly.type
_entity_poly.pdbx_seq_one_letter_code
_entity_poly.pdbx_strand_id
1 'polypeptide(L)'
;MKFKKIISLILFLASALILPACAVSIPEPPQPPGTLSLKIKSALKVNIVQTSARQEGAEVIVEGQVKRKRIAVRDFITGHIDIEILDEEGNTIRQVVTDCSPQIIPKFSGMKSSFSTRIPMIVSQGSLVSVKFHNGPHDS
;
A
#
# COMPACT_ATOMS: atom_id res chain seq x y z
N MET A 1 20.48 38.96 -59.53
CA MET A 1 19.87 40.25 -59.12
C MET A 1 18.96 39.95 -57.93
N LYS A 2 19.40 40.22 -56.70
CA LYS A 2 19.36 41.49 -55.96
C LYS A 2 18.03 41.70 -55.17
N PHE A 3 18.17 41.62 -53.84
CA PHE A 3 17.67 42.55 -52.80
C PHE A 3 16.45 42.19 -51.92
N LYS A 4 16.79 41.88 -50.65
CA LYS A 4 16.39 42.52 -49.38
C LYS A 4 14.94 42.43 -48.88
N LYS A 5 14.81 41.94 -47.63
CA LYS A 5 14.38 42.65 -46.38
C LYS A 5 14.04 41.58 -45.32
N ILE A 6 14.91 41.27 -44.34
CA ILE A 6 15.05 41.93 -43.03
C ILE A 6 13.71 42.42 -42.48
N ILE A 7 13.03 41.62 -41.64
CA ILE A 7 12.11 42.11 -40.58
C ILE A 7 12.14 41.11 -39.40
N SER A 8 12.78 41.54 -38.30
CA SER A 8 12.35 41.37 -36.89
C SER A 8 12.09 39.94 -36.38
N LEU A 9 13.05 39.23 -35.76
CA LEU A 9 13.53 39.45 -34.38
C LEU A 9 12.45 39.97 -33.41
N ILE A 10 11.34 39.23 -33.25
CA ILE A 10 10.47 39.38 -32.08
C ILE A 10 10.94 38.38 -31.01
N LEU A 11 11.93 38.86 -30.28
CA LEU A 11 12.40 38.38 -29.00
C LEU A 11 11.33 38.69 -27.94
N PHE A 12 10.23 37.94 -27.87
CA PHE A 12 9.35 37.97 -26.69
C PHE A 12 9.81 36.90 -25.70
N LEU A 13 10.79 37.35 -24.94
CA LEU A 13 11.13 37.04 -23.55
C LEU A 13 9.89 36.59 -22.73
N ALA A 14 9.45 35.34 -22.90
CA ALA A 14 8.55 34.68 -21.96
C ALA A 14 9.39 34.24 -20.76
N SER A 15 9.80 35.22 -19.96
CA SER A 15 10.46 35.01 -18.68
C SER A 15 9.60 34.06 -17.86
N ALA A 16 10.19 32.91 -17.58
CA ALA A 16 9.62 31.83 -16.82
C ALA A 16 9.19 32.35 -15.44
N LEU A 17 7.89 32.48 -15.23
CA LEU A 17 7.29 32.53 -13.90
C LEU A 17 7.39 31.12 -13.31
N ILE A 18 8.60 30.73 -12.91
CA ILE A 18 8.80 29.60 -12.01
C ILE A 18 8.34 30.11 -10.65
N LEU A 19 7.04 29.99 -10.37
CA LEU A 19 6.55 30.10 -9.02
C LEU A 19 7.28 29.01 -8.22
N PRO A 20 8.07 29.35 -7.18
CA PRO A 20 8.57 28.36 -6.27
C PRO A 20 7.32 27.76 -5.60
N ALA A 21 6.90 26.59 -6.08
CA ALA A 21 5.96 25.77 -5.37
C ALA A 21 6.68 25.34 -4.09
N CYS A 22 6.54 26.16 -3.04
CA CYS A 22 6.88 25.74 -1.71
C CYS A 22 6.07 24.48 -1.47
N ALA A 23 6.74 23.33 -1.51
CA ALA A 23 6.19 22.08 -1.03
C ALA A 23 5.93 22.30 0.46
N VAL A 24 4.73 22.78 0.78
CA VAL A 24 4.24 22.81 2.14
C VAL A 24 4.14 21.35 2.53
N SER A 25 5.11 20.89 3.32
CA SER A 25 5.02 19.60 3.99
C SER A 25 3.87 19.72 4.98
N ILE A 26 2.68 19.30 4.56
CA ILE A 26 1.55 19.13 5.45
C ILE A 26 2.01 18.12 6.51
N PRO A 27 2.04 18.50 7.80
CA PRO A 27 2.42 17.57 8.86
C PRO A 27 1.54 16.32 8.77
N GLU A 28 2.18 15.16 8.79
CA GLU A 28 1.43 13.91 8.83
C GLU A 28 0.58 13.91 10.11
N PRO A 29 -0.71 13.57 10.03
CA PRO A 29 -1.55 13.50 11.22
C PRO A 29 -0.92 12.56 12.25
N PRO A 30 -1.03 12.89 13.55
CA PRO A 30 -0.47 12.05 14.60
C PRO A 30 -1.05 10.64 14.51
N GLN A 31 -0.16 9.65 14.48
CA GLN A 31 -0.52 8.24 14.44
C GLN A 31 -1.16 7.86 15.78
N PRO A 32 -2.24 7.05 15.80
CA PRO A 32 -2.81 6.55 17.04
C PRO A 32 -1.77 5.82 17.91
N PRO A 33 -1.86 5.89 19.25
CA PRO A 33 -0.98 5.12 20.12
C PRO A 33 -0.98 3.63 19.78
N GLY A 34 0.20 3.01 19.80
CA GLY A 34 0.37 1.59 19.50
C GLY A 34 0.38 1.25 18.01
N THR A 35 0.27 2.22 17.09
CA THR A 35 0.36 1.95 15.65
C THR A 35 1.74 1.40 15.28
N LEU A 36 1.77 0.32 14.50
CA LEU A 36 2.96 -0.34 14.02
C LEU A 36 3.25 0.04 12.57
N SER A 37 4.53 0.08 12.20
CA SER A 37 4.96 0.26 10.82
C SER A 37 4.44 -0.87 9.94
N LEU A 38 4.02 -0.54 8.71
CA LEU A 38 3.45 -1.48 7.76
C LEU A 38 4.22 -1.51 6.43
N LYS A 39 4.44 -2.72 5.92
CA LYS A 39 5.00 -2.97 4.58
C LYS A 39 4.10 -3.89 3.77
N ILE A 40 3.34 -3.30 2.86
CA ILE A 40 2.44 -4.03 1.96
C ILE A 40 3.22 -4.53 0.74
N LYS A 41 3.34 -5.85 0.57
CA LYS A 41 3.94 -6.48 -0.62
C LYS A 41 2.89 -6.54 -1.75
N SER A 42 3.25 -6.03 -2.93
CA SER A 42 2.35 -6.00 -4.09
C SER A 42 2.07 -7.41 -4.63
N ALA A 43 0.82 -7.68 -5.00
CA ALA A 43 0.40 -8.91 -5.68
C ALA A 43 -0.09 -8.61 -7.11
N LEU A 44 0.02 -9.56 -8.03
CA LEU A 44 -0.28 -9.34 -9.46
C LEU A 44 -1.75 -8.98 -9.72
N LYS A 45 -2.69 -9.70 -9.09
CA LYS A 45 -4.14 -9.61 -9.38
C LYS A 45 -4.95 -8.88 -8.30
N VAL A 46 -4.36 -8.60 -7.14
CA VAL A 46 -5.04 -8.08 -5.95
C VAL A 46 -4.26 -6.88 -5.39
N ASN A 47 -5.00 -5.90 -4.87
CA ASN A 47 -4.49 -4.82 -4.03
C ASN A 47 -4.92 -5.06 -2.59
N ILE A 48 -3.98 -4.91 -1.68
CA ILE A 48 -4.26 -4.77 -0.25
C ILE A 48 -4.47 -3.27 0.02
N VAL A 49 -5.55 -2.90 0.71
CA VAL A 49 -5.98 -1.53 0.95
C VAL A 49 -6.53 -1.37 2.37
N GLN A 50 -6.49 -0.14 2.88
CA GLN A 50 -7.04 0.21 4.21
C GLN A 50 -6.51 -0.71 5.31
N THR A 51 -5.20 -0.99 5.26
CA THR A 51 -4.53 -1.88 6.21
C THR A 51 -3.99 -1.09 7.38
N SER A 52 -4.19 -1.62 8.58
CA SER A 52 -3.63 -1.11 9.82
C SER A 52 -3.01 -2.27 10.61
N ALA A 53 -1.99 -1.93 11.40
CA ALA A 53 -1.43 -2.81 12.40
C ALA A 53 -1.23 -2.00 13.68
N ARG A 54 -1.63 -2.54 14.82
CA ARG A 54 -1.47 -1.90 16.12
C ARG A 54 -1.21 -2.91 17.22
N GLN A 55 -0.49 -2.49 18.26
CA GLN A 55 -0.38 -3.19 19.53
C GLN A 55 -1.55 -2.81 20.44
N GLU A 56 -2.27 -3.81 20.94
CA GLU A 56 -3.35 -3.65 21.92
C GLU A 56 -3.08 -4.61 23.09
N GLY A 57 -2.51 -4.09 24.18
CA GLY A 57 -2.08 -4.93 25.31
C GLY A 57 -1.01 -5.95 24.88
N ALA A 58 -1.30 -7.24 25.05
CA ALA A 58 -0.42 -8.35 24.69
C ALA A 58 -0.71 -8.94 23.29
N GLU A 59 -1.49 -8.24 22.46
CA GLU A 59 -1.84 -8.68 21.11
C GLU A 59 -1.42 -7.66 20.05
N VAL A 60 -0.94 -8.16 18.92
CA VAL A 60 -0.84 -7.39 17.68
C VAL A 60 -2.10 -7.64 16.86
N ILE A 61 -2.82 -6.57 16.53
CA ILE A 61 -4.01 -6.62 15.69
C ILE A 61 -3.62 -6.15 14.30
N VAL A 62 -3.85 -6.99 13.29
CA VAL A 62 -3.64 -6.65 11.88
C VAL A 62 -4.96 -6.82 11.15
N GLU A 63 -5.41 -5.77 10.49
CA GLU A 63 -6.66 -5.75 9.76
C GLU A 63 -6.52 -4.99 8.45
N GLY A 64 -7.39 -5.31 7.50
CA GLY A 64 -7.42 -4.59 6.25
C GLY A 64 -8.41 -5.17 5.27
N GLN A 65 -8.28 -4.71 4.04
CA GLN A 65 -9.15 -5.13 2.95
C GLN A 65 -8.33 -5.49 1.72
N VAL A 66 -8.89 -6.35 0.90
CA VAL A 66 -8.36 -6.70 -0.41
C VAL A 66 -9.38 -6.41 -1.49
N LYS A 67 -8.89 -5.92 -2.62
CA LYS A 67 -9.71 -5.66 -3.81
C LYS A 67 -8.99 -6.14 -5.05
N ARG A 68 -9.75 -6.64 -6.02
CA ARG A 68 -9.20 -7.04 -7.31
C ARG A 68 -8.61 -5.83 -8.06
N LYS A 69 -7.46 -6.01 -8.71
CA LYS A 69 -6.94 -5.03 -9.68
C LYS A 69 -7.82 -5.02 -10.93
N ARG A 70 -7.99 -3.86 -11.57
CA ARG A 70 -8.73 -3.72 -12.84
C ARG A 70 -7.94 -4.30 -14.01
N ILE A 71 -7.78 -5.62 -14.04
CA ILE A 71 -7.13 -6.38 -15.11
C ILE A 71 -8.22 -7.23 -15.75
N ALA A 72 -8.18 -7.43 -17.08
CA ALA A 72 -9.17 -8.16 -17.88
C ALA A 72 -9.18 -9.69 -17.62
N VAL A 73 -9.10 -10.10 -16.36
CA VAL A 73 -9.10 -11.49 -15.92
C VAL A 73 -10.53 -11.88 -15.57
N ARG A 74 -11.01 -13.01 -16.12
CA ARG A 74 -12.37 -13.53 -15.84
C ARG A 74 -12.41 -14.48 -14.64
N ASP A 75 -11.27 -14.97 -14.19
CA ASP A 75 -11.14 -16.00 -13.16
C ASP A 75 -11.71 -15.57 -11.79
N PHE A 76 -12.12 -16.56 -11.00
CA PHE A 76 -12.29 -16.40 -9.56
C PHE A 76 -10.91 -16.27 -8.91
N ILE A 77 -10.80 -15.35 -7.94
CA ILE A 77 -9.58 -15.19 -7.15
C ILE A 77 -9.93 -15.60 -5.73
N THR A 78 -9.25 -16.63 -5.24
CA THR A 78 -9.26 -17.06 -3.84
C THR A 78 -7.83 -17.01 -3.32
N GLY A 79 -7.70 -16.87 -2.00
CA GLY A 79 -6.40 -16.77 -1.38
C GLY A 79 -6.50 -16.34 0.08
N HIS A 80 -5.34 -16.10 0.66
CA HIS A 80 -5.16 -15.70 2.05
C HIS A 80 -4.14 -14.57 2.15
N ILE A 81 -4.03 -14.01 3.35
CA ILE A 81 -3.06 -13.00 3.70
C ILE A 81 -1.96 -13.66 4.54
N ASP A 82 -0.72 -13.56 4.04
CA ASP A 82 0.48 -13.84 4.80
C ASP A 82 0.89 -12.59 5.56
N ILE A 83 1.05 -12.73 6.87
CA ILE A 83 1.47 -11.67 7.78
C ILE A 83 2.77 -12.10 8.42
N GLU A 84 3.82 -11.31 8.20
CA GLU A 84 5.13 -11.46 8.84
C GLU A 84 5.33 -10.29 9.79
N ILE A 85 5.76 -10.56 11.02
CA ILE A 85 6.24 -9.55 11.95
C ILE A 85 7.76 -9.63 11.92
N LEU A 86 8.40 -8.50 11.65
CA LEU A 86 9.84 -8.36 11.54
C LEU A 86 10.37 -7.52 12.71
N ASP A 87 11.54 -7.87 13.23
CA ASP A 87 12.30 -7.02 14.16
C ASP A 87 12.92 -5.80 13.43
N GLU A 88 13.68 -4.97 14.16
CA GLU A 88 14.32 -3.77 13.62
C GLU A 88 15.40 -4.10 12.57
N GLU A 89 16.02 -5.27 12.69
CA GLU A 89 17.00 -5.82 11.76
C GLU A 89 16.36 -6.44 10.50
N GLY A 90 15.03 -6.61 10.50
CA GLY A 90 14.27 -7.18 9.40
C GLY A 90 14.16 -8.71 9.41
N ASN A 91 14.56 -9.37 10.50
CA ASN A 91 14.35 -10.81 10.67
C ASN A 91 12.91 -11.12 11.02
N THR A 92 12.37 -12.22 10.50
CA THR A 92 11.01 -12.66 10.84
C THR A 92 10.97 -13.27 12.24
N ILE A 93 10.22 -12.64 13.14
CA ILE A 93 9.99 -13.14 14.51
C ILE A 93 8.67 -13.91 14.62
N ARG A 94 7.70 -13.63 13.75
CA ARG A 94 6.43 -14.36 13.69
C ARG A 94 5.84 -14.34 12.28
N GLN A 95 5.22 -15.45 11.88
CA GLN A 95 4.44 -15.56 10.66
C GLN A 95 3.05 -16.12 10.99
N VAL A 96 2.01 -15.55 10.38
CA VAL A 96 0.62 -15.96 10.52
C VAL A 96 -0.07 -15.87 9.16
N VAL A 97 -0.98 -16.79 8.90
CA VAL A 97 -1.86 -16.77 7.73
C VAL A 97 -3.29 -16.47 8.20
N THR A 98 -4.00 -15.61 7.49
CA THR A 98 -5.43 -15.34 7.75
C THR A 98 -6.24 -15.31 6.46
N ASP A 99 -7.46 -15.84 6.52
CA ASP A 99 -8.36 -15.87 5.38
C ASP A 99 -9.02 -14.51 5.12
N CYS A 100 -9.42 -14.32 3.87
CA CYS A 100 -10.26 -13.20 3.49
C CYS A 100 -11.74 -13.56 3.62
N SER A 101 -12.59 -12.59 3.98
CA SER A 101 -14.04 -12.70 3.99
C SER A 101 -14.71 -11.60 3.14
N PRO A 102 -15.47 -11.94 2.10
CA PRO A 102 -15.67 -13.29 1.56
C PRO A 102 -14.36 -13.88 0.99
N GLN A 103 -14.24 -15.21 1.00
CA GLN A 103 -13.04 -15.93 0.54
C GLN A 103 -12.77 -15.76 -0.96
N ILE A 104 -13.83 -15.63 -1.76
CA ILE A 104 -13.74 -15.26 -3.17
C ILE A 104 -13.65 -13.73 -3.24
N ILE A 105 -12.54 -13.21 -3.77
CA ILE A 105 -12.32 -11.77 -3.89
C ILE A 105 -13.28 -11.20 -4.96
N PRO A 106 -14.18 -10.27 -4.59
CA PRO A 106 -15.20 -9.77 -5.50
C PRO A 106 -14.62 -9.13 -6.77
N LYS A 107 -15.26 -9.40 -7.90
CA LYS A 107 -14.90 -8.81 -9.20
C LYS A 107 -15.42 -7.39 -9.37
N PHE A 108 -16.58 -7.08 -8.80
CA PHE A 108 -17.24 -5.78 -8.95
C PHE A 108 -16.44 -4.68 -8.27
N SER A 109 -16.25 -3.58 -8.99
CA SER A 109 -15.59 -2.40 -8.46
C SER A 109 -16.35 -1.85 -7.25
N GLY A 110 -15.66 -1.71 -6.12
CA GLY A 110 -16.24 -1.19 -4.88
C GLY A 110 -16.47 -2.26 -3.82
N MET A 111 -16.70 -3.52 -4.23
CA MET A 111 -16.71 -4.65 -3.31
C MET A 111 -15.28 -5.07 -2.96
N LYS A 112 -15.11 -5.51 -1.73
CA LYS A 112 -13.82 -5.88 -1.15
C LYS A 112 -14.01 -7.09 -0.24
N SER A 113 -12.96 -7.86 -0.04
CA SER A 113 -12.90 -8.79 1.08
C SER A 113 -12.10 -8.18 2.21
N SER A 114 -12.47 -8.50 3.44
CA SER A 114 -11.78 -8.07 4.64
C SER A 114 -10.93 -9.20 5.21
N PHE A 115 -9.87 -8.84 5.93
CA PHE A 115 -9.13 -9.76 6.78
C PHE A 115 -8.88 -9.09 8.13
N SER A 116 -8.82 -9.90 9.18
CA SER A 116 -8.46 -9.45 10.52
C SER A 116 -7.84 -10.62 11.27
N THR A 117 -6.78 -10.37 12.02
CA THR A 117 -6.19 -11.36 12.92
C THR A 117 -5.65 -10.69 14.17
N ARG A 118 -5.63 -11.47 15.25
CA ARG A 118 -5.03 -11.13 16.55
C ARG A 118 -3.89 -12.10 16.79
N ILE A 119 -2.70 -11.56 16.99
CA ILE A 119 -1.47 -12.33 17.16
C ILE A 119 -1.02 -12.11 18.62
N PRO A 120 -1.06 -13.15 19.48
CA PRO A 120 -0.75 -13.00 20.90
C PRO A 120 0.76 -12.84 21.09
N MET A 121 1.24 -11.60 21.01
CA MET A 121 2.60 -11.20 21.27
C MET A 121 2.72 -9.70 21.55
N ILE A 122 3.83 -9.33 22.18
CA ILE A 122 4.28 -7.95 22.32
C ILE A 122 5.46 -7.76 21.38
N VAL A 123 5.42 -6.72 20.55
CA VAL A 123 6.54 -6.35 19.68
C VAL A 123 7.32 -5.18 20.27
N SER A 124 8.62 -5.12 20.00
CA SER A 124 9.43 -3.94 20.33
C SER A 124 9.01 -2.75 19.46
N GLN A 125 9.34 -1.54 19.94
CA GLN A 125 9.34 -0.37 19.06
C GLN A 125 10.23 -0.64 17.84
N GLY A 126 9.93 -0.01 16.70
CA GLY A 126 10.67 -0.22 15.45
C GLY A 126 10.30 -1.49 14.67
N SER A 127 9.58 -2.43 15.27
CA SER A 127 9.08 -3.63 14.57
C SER A 127 8.20 -3.27 13.36
N LEU A 128 8.26 -4.12 12.34
CA LEU A 128 7.60 -3.90 11.06
C LEU A 128 6.64 -5.06 10.75
N VAL A 129 5.38 -4.75 10.42
CA VAL A 129 4.41 -5.73 9.96
C VAL A 129 4.40 -5.77 8.44
N SER A 130 4.84 -6.89 7.84
CA SER A 130 4.73 -7.11 6.39
C SER A 130 3.49 -7.92 6.05
N VAL A 131 2.73 -7.45 5.07
CA VAL A 131 1.48 -8.07 4.65
C VAL A 131 1.53 -8.38 3.16
N LYS A 132 1.18 -9.61 2.79
CA LYS A 132 1.17 -10.09 1.40
C LYS A 132 -0.07 -10.91 1.12
N PHE A 133 -0.59 -10.82 -0.10
CA PHE A 133 -1.68 -11.69 -0.57
C PHE A 133 -1.09 -12.84 -1.40
N HIS A 134 -1.51 -14.06 -1.12
CA HIS A 134 -1.16 -15.27 -1.88
C HIS A 134 -2.41 -15.81 -2.58
N ASN A 135 -2.32 -16.08 -3.90
CA ASN A 135 -3.40 -16.77 -4.62
C ASN A 135 -3.30 -18.28 -4.40
N GLY A 136 -4.42 -18.95 -4.15
CA GLY A 136 -4.49 -20.41 -4.06
C GLY A 136 -4.45 -20.96 -2.63
N PRO A 137 -4.62 -22.27 -2.47
CA PRO A 137 -4.48 -22.93 -1.17
C PRO A 137 -3.02 -22.82 -0.69
N HIS A 138 -2.85 -22.75 0.63
CA HIS A 138 -1.54 -23.05 1.21
C HIS A 138 -1.37 -24.56 1.07
N ASP A 139 -0.37 -25.03 0.33
CA ASP A 139 0.03 -26.44 0.45
C ASP A 139 0.44 -26.62 1.92
N SER A 140 -0.38 -27.35 2.65
CA SER A 140 -0.20 -27.73 4.05
C SER A 140 0.65 -28.98 4.15
#